data_AF-A0A0P9EWE1-F1
#
_entry.id   AF-A0A0P9EWE1-F1
#
_cell.length_a   1.000
_cell.length_b   1.000
_cell.length_c   1.000
_cell.angle_alpha   90.00
_cell.angle_beta   90.00
_cell.angle_gamma   90.00
#
_symmetry.space_group_name_H-M   'P 1'
#
loop_
_entity.id
_entity.type
_entity.pdbx_description
1 polymer ?
#
loop_
_entity_poly.entity_id
_entity_poly.type
_entity_poly.pdbx_seq_one_letter_code
_entity_poly.pdbx_strand_id
1 'polypeptide(L)'
;MGHYLSREQSVLEFSHANAPVLNIESGESVTFQTYDCFSDQIQSESDLVTSIDLSRVNPATGPVFVKDARPGDILKVKIEDVRVRSWGVISTLPNMGVLIHTAETKTKIVPVDDSKIAHFNERIEFDVNPMIGVIGVAPAGESVPCGHPGAHGGNIDTHTITKGATVYFPVNVEGALFGLGDVHASMGDGEICGTGIEIAGEVTATLSVLRGHTITRPVVETDEAWYTVAEDHNLETAIRIACEDMQRLLVARWDLSPTEAYLLMSVAGDVRMCQCCKPSPVEQVARFRMPKLRNLPRLLGE
;
A
#
# COMPACT_ATOMS: atom_id res chain seq x y z
N MET A 1 -10.25 24.11 6.09
CA MET A 1 -11.00 23.29 5.12
C MET A 1 -9.98 22.35 4.52
N GLY A 2 -10.19 21.03 4.62
CA GLY A 2 -9.27 20.07 4.01
C GLY A 2 -9.43 20.04 2.50
N HIS A 3 -8.38 19.64 1.79
CA HIS A 3 -8.47 19.41 0.35
C HIS A 3 -9.23 18.12 0.07
N TYR A 4 -9.93 18.05 -1.07
CA TYR A 4 -10.66 16.87 -1.50
C TYR A 4 -10.36 16.60 -2.97
N LEU A 5 -10.02 15.36 -3.31
CA LEU A 5 -9.82 14.88 -4.66
C LEU A 5 -10.89 13.87 -5.02
N SER A 6 -11.51 14.09 -6.17
CA SER A 6 -12.49 13.19 -6.75
C SER A 6 -11.79 12.01 -7.41
N ARG A 7 -12.41 10.83 -7.40
CA ARG A 7 -11.86 9.61 -8.02
C ARG A 7 -11.60 9.75 -9.53
N GLU A 8 -12.28 10.66 -10.21
CA GLU A 8 -12.07 10.98 -11.63
C GLU A 8 -10.70 11.64 -11.90
N GLN A 9 -10.02 12.10 -10.85
CA GLN A 9 -8.65 12.62 -10.89
C GLN A 9 -7.65 11.50 -10.62
N SER A 10 -7.86 10.34 -11.24
CA SER A 10 -7.00 9.17 -11.10
C SER A 10 -6.02 9.00 -12.25
N VAL A 11 -4.85 8.46 -11.93
CA VAL A 11 -3.86 7.96 -12.88
C VAL A 11 -3.80 6.44 -12.85
N LEU A 12 -3.28 5.83 -13.91
CA LEU A 12 -3.08 4.37 -14.04
C LEU A 12 -1.61 3.97 -13.99
N GLU A 13 -0.72 4.96 -13.90
CA GLU A 13 0.71 4.79 -13.70
C GLU A 13 1.25 5.88 -12.77
N PHE A 14 2.22 5.51 -11.94
CA PHE A 14 3.07 6.47 -11.24
C PHE A 14 4.13 6.97 -12.22
N SER A 15 4.09 8.27 -12.51
CA SER A 15 4.98 8.89 -13.49
C SER A 15 5.38 10.30 -13.08
N HIS A 16 6.63 10.64 -13.35
CA HIS A 16 7.13 12.01 -13.25
C HIS A 16 6.52 12.94 -14.32
N ALA A 17 5.89 12.38 -15.36
CA ALA A 17 5.24 13.13 -16.42
C ALA A 17 3.77 13.49 -16.11
N ASN A 18 3.18 12.92 -15.06
CA ASN A 18 1.80 13.21 -14.68
C ASN A 18 1.69 14.65 -14.15
N ALA A 19 0.76 15.43 -14.72
CA ALA A 19 0.46 16.76 -14.22
C ALA A 19 -0.22 16.64 -12.83
N PRO A 20 0.21 17.43 -11.82
CA PRO A 20 -0.41 17.38 -10.51
C PRO A 20 -1.83 17.94 -10.56
N VAL A 21 -2.75 17.25 -9.89
CA VAL A 21 -4.16 17.67 -9.79
C VAL A 21 -4.42 18.60 -8.61
N LEU A 22 -3.45 18.68 -7.68
CA LEU A 22 -3.47 19.54 -6.50
C LEU A 22 -2.03 19.85 -6.07
N ASN A 23 -1.81 21.09 -5.61
CA ASN A 23 -0.57 21.51 -4.98
C ASN A 23 -0.86 21.86 -3.52
N ILE A 24 -0.08 21.33 -2.59
CA ILE A 24 -0.25 21.56 -1.15
C ILE A 24 1.05 22.01 -0.49
N GLU A 25 0.91 22.66 0.66
CA GLU A 25 2.03 22.89 1.56
C GLU A 25 2.32 21.64 2.41
N SER A 26 3.53 21.54 2.94
CA SER A 26 3.90 20.45 3.84
C SER A 26 3.07 20.50 5.13
N GLY A 27 2.49 19.36 5.54
CA GLY A 27 1.66 19.22 6.73
C GLY A 27 0.16 19.34 6.48
N GLU A 28 -0.27 19.60 5.24
CA GLU A 28 -1.69 19.66 4.90
C GLU A 28 -2.31 18.27 4.73
N SER A 29 -3.61 18.18 5.03
CA SER A 29 -4.41 16.96 4.85
C SER A 29 -5.24 17.02 3.56
N VAL A 30 -5.29 15.88 2.85
CA VAL A 30 -6.07 15.68 1.63
C VAL A 30 -6.95 14.45 1.81
N THR A 31 -8.22 14.55 1.38
CA THR A 31 -9.12 13.40 1.28
C THR A 31 -9.18 12.94 -0.18
N PHE A 32 -8.92 11.67 -0.42
CA PHE A 32 -8.89 11.02 -1.72
C PHE A 32 -10.11 10.11 -1.82
N GLN A 33 -11.03 10.41 -2.72
CA GLN A 33 -12.06 9.46 -3.12
C GLN A 33 -11.46 8.48 -4.12
N THR A 34 -11.67 7.18 -3.92
CA THR A 34 -11.10 6.13 -4.79
C THR A 34 -12.20 5.33 -5.48
N TYR A 35 -11.90 4.85 -6.69
CA TYR A 35 -12.57 3.67 -7.21
C TYR A 35 -12.11 2.42 -6.43
N ASP A 36 -12.83 1.29 -6.60
CA ASP A 36 -12.20 -0.01 -6.37
C ASP A 36 -11.13 -0.31 -7.45
N CYS A 37 -10.35 -1.38 -7.27
CA CYS A 37 -9.27 -1.74 -8.19
C CYS A 37 -9.76 -2.04 -9.63
N PHE A 38 -11.04 -2.34 -9.81
CA PHE A 38 -11.65 -2.60 -11.11
C PHE A 38 -12.22 -1.34 -11.77
N SER A 39 -11.96 -0.14 -11.23
CA SER A 39 -12.60 1.11 -11.66
C SER A 39 -14.14 1.07 -11.54
N ASP A 40 -14.65 0.40 -10.51
CA ASP A 40 -16.08 0.15 -10.28
C ASP A 40 -16.77 -0.59 -11.46
N GLN A 41 -16.04 -1.31 -12.31
CA GLN A 41 -16.64 -1.99 -13.47
C GLN A 41 -17.43 -3.25 -13.09
N ILE A 42 -17.15 -3.85 -11.93
CA ILE A 42 -17.84 -5.04 -11.42
C ILE A 42 -18.91 -4.60 -10.42
N GLN A 43 -20.18 -4.81 -10.75
CA GLN A 43 -21.32 -4.35 -9.93
C GLN A 43 -22.22 -5.52 -9.46
N SER A 44 -22.02 -6.71 -10.00
CA SER A 44 -22.80 -7.91 -9.70
C SER A 44 -21.95 -9.18 -9.80
N GLU A 45 -22.41 -10.29 -9.21
CA GLU A 45 -21.71 -11.58 -9.30
C GLU A 45 -21.68 -12.15 -10.74
N SER A 46 -22.49 -11.64 -11.66
CA SER A 46 -22.44 -11.98 -13.09
C SER A 46 -21.36 -11.22 -13.87
N ASP A 47 -20.84 -10.11 -13.34
CA ASP A 47 -19.78 -9.33 -13.97
C ASP A 47 -18.43 -9.98 -13.65
N LEU A 48 -17.91 -10.75 -14.60
CA LEU A 48 -16.63 -11.44 -14.43
C LEU A 48 -15.47 -10.51 -14.80
N VAL A 49 -14.32 -10.65 -14.12
CA VAL A 49 -13.10 -9.90 -14.46
C VAL A 49 -12.64 -10.09 -15.92
N THR A 50 -13.02 -11.18 -16.56
CA THR A 50 -12.73 -11.42 -17.99
C THR A 50 -13.56 -10.56 -18.95
N SER A 51 -14.55 -9.82 -18.44
CA SER A 51 -15.49 -9.01 -19.22
C SER A 51 -15.30 -7.50 -19.05
N ILE A 52 -14.41 -7.07 -18.15
CA ILE A 52 -14.13 -5.65 -17.90
C ILE A 52 -13.00 -5.13 -18.80
N ASP A 53 -12.87 -3.82 -18.90
CA ASP A 53 -11.72 -3.18 -19.53
C ASP A 53 -10.51 -3.20 -18.58
N LEU A 54 -9.60 -4.15 -18.82
CA LEU A 54 -8.38 -4.31 -18.05
C LEU A 54 -7.39 -3.15 -18.22
N SER A 55 -7.55 -2.27 -19.22
CA SER A 55 -6.70 -1.09 -19.36
C SER A 55 -7.01 0.00 -18.32
N ARG A 56 -8.09 -0.17 -17.54
CA ARG A 56 -8.58 0.79 -16.55
C ARG A 56 -8.45 0.29 -15.11
N VAL A 57 -7.72 -0.79 -14.84
CA VAL A 57 -7.58 -1.34 -13.49
C VAL A 57 -6.50 -0.63 -12.68
N ASN A 58 -6.59 -0.73 -11.36
CA ASN A 58 -5.72 -0.09 -10.36
C ASN A 58 -5.61 1.44 -10.49
N PRO A 59 -6.73 2.19 -10.60
CA PRO A 59 -6.68 3.64 -10.61
C PRO A 59 -6.20 4.19 -9.25
N ALA A 60 -5.19 5.07 -9.27
CA ALA A 60 -4.71 5.81 -8.12
C ALA A 60 -5.12 7.29 -8.23
N THR A 61 -5.87 7.80 -7.25
CA THR A 61 -6.31 9.20 -7.19
C THR A 61 -5.13 10.10 -6.84
N GLY A 62 -4.89 11.13 -7.66
CA GLY A 62 -3.71 11.99 -7.61
C GLY A 62 -3.22 12.39 -9.02
N PRO A 63 -1.96 12.84 -9.16
CA PRO A 63 -0.98 13.03 -8.11
C PRO A 63 -1.10 14.38 -7.40
N VAL A 64 -0.80 14.38 -6.10
CA VAL A 64 -0.63 15.57 -5.27
C VAL A 64 0.83 16.00 -5.30
N PHE A 65 1.06 17.27 -5.63
CA PHE A 65 2.37 17.90 -5.54
C PHE A 65 2.55 18.54 -4.15
N VAL A 66 3.56 18.10 -3.41
CA VAL A 66 3.90 18.67 -2.09
C VAL A 66 5.03 19.66 -2.25
N LYS A 67 4.74 20.94 -2.02
CA LYS A 67 5.72 22.00 -2.20
C LYS A 67 6.97 21.77 -1.35
N ASP A 68 8.12 22.11 -1.93
CA ASP A 68 9.46 21.97 -1.35
C ASP A 68 9.92 20.53 -1.05
N ALA A 69 9.15 19.50 -1.44
CA ALA A 69 9.63 18.12 -1.48
C ALA A 69 10.63 17.96 -2.63
N ARG A 70 11.87 17.55 -2.33
CA ARG A 70 12.93 17.40 -3.33
C ARG A 70 13.51 15.99 -3.34
N PRO A 71 14.10 15.54 -4.47
CA PRO A 71 14.81 14.28 -4.51
C PRO A 71 15.80 14.13 -3.35
N GLY A 72 15.69 13.02 -2.61
CA GLY A 72 16.49 12.73 -1.40
C GLY A 72 15.81 13.10 -0.09
N ASP A 73 14.72 13.88 -0.11
CA ASP A 73 13.81 14.02 1.04
C ASP A 73 12.96 12.74 1.21
N ILE A 74 12.20 12.68 2.30
CA ILE A 74 11.20 11.64 2.54
C ILE A 74 9.81 12.28 2.57
N LEU A 75 8.85 11.72 1.84
CA LEU A 75 7.45 12.04 2.01
C LEU A 75 6.87 11.17 3.12
N LYS A 76 6.52 11.79 4.25
CA LYS A 76 5.81 11.17 5.36
C LYS A 76 4.31 11.33 5.13
N VAL A 77 3.60 10.22 5.04
CA VAL A 77 2.15 10.16 4.77
C VAL A 77 1.45 9.49 5.95
N LYS A 78 0.74 10.27 6.77
CA LYS A 78 -0.03 9.75 7.89
C LYS A 78 -1.46 9.49 7.45
N ILE A 79 -1.94 8.26 7.62
CA ILE A 79 -3.31 7.86 7.31
C ILE A 79 -4.21 8.24 8.48
N GLU A 80 -5.04 9.27 8.30
CA GLU A 80 -5.90 9.81 9.35
C GLU A 80 -7.24 9.05 9.44
N ASP A 81 -7.81 8.69 8.30
CA ASP A 81 -9.07 7.95 8.22
C ASP A 81 -9.15 7.15 6.93
N VAL A 82 -9.84 6.01 6.98
CA VAL A 82 -10.18 5.17 5.82
C VAL A 82 -11.65 4.81 5.96
N ARG A 83 -12.46 5.27 5.02
CA ARG A 83 -13.90 4.98 4.92
C ARG A 83 -14.14 4.21 3.64
N VAL A 84 -15.06 3.26 3.70
CA VAL A 84 -15.40 2.41 2.57
C VAL A 84 -16.91 2.45 2.32
N ARG A 85 -17.34 2.18 1.09
CA ARG A 85 -18.77 1.99 0.79
C ARG A 85 -19.32 0.71 1.46
N SER A 86 -20.61 0.44 1.28
CA SER A 86 -21.31 -0.65 1.98
C SER A 86 -21.19 -2.04 1.34
N TRP A 87 -20.33 -2.23 0.34
CA TRP A 87 -20.09 -3.52 -0.33
C TRP A 87 -18.79 -3.50 -1.12
N GLY A 88 -18.10 -4.64 -1.18
CA GLY A 88 -16.91 -4.84 -1.99
C GLY A 88 -17.00 -6.08 -2.88
N VAL A 89 -15.95 -6.28 -3.68
CA VAL A 89 -15.83 -7.33 -4.68
C VAL A 89 -14.67 -8.24 -4.29
N ILE A 90 -14.86 -9.56 -4.38
CA ILE A 90 -13.76 -10.51 -4.44
C ILE A 90 -13.82 -11.14 -5.83
N SER A 91 -12.68 -11.25 -6.51
CA SER A 91 -12.62 -11.92 -7.80
C SER A 91 -11.43 -12.88 -7.86
N THR A 92 -11.66 -14.09 -8.32
CA THR A 92 -10.56 -14.93 -8.78
C THR A 92 -10.07 -14.41 -10.14
N LEU A 93 -8.77 -14.32 -10.32
CA LEU A 93 -8.16 -13.83 -11.55
C LEU A 93 -7.64 -15.02 -12.40
N PRO A 94 -7.94 -15.10 -13.71
CA PRO A 94 -7.47 -16.21 -14.54
C PRO A 94 -5.95 -16.36 -14.50
N ASN A 95 -5.49 -17.59 -14.27
CA ASN A 95 -4.07 -17.95 -14.15
C ASN A 95 -3.32 -17.29 -12.98
N MET A 96 -4.05 -16.74 -12.00
CA MET A 96 -3.46 -16.14 -10.80
C MET A 96 -3.98 -16.74 -9.51
N GLY A 97 -3.09 -16.87 -8.52
CA GLY A 97 -3.44 -17.29 -7.16
C GLY A 97 -3.07 -18.74 -6.84
N VAL A 98 -2.77 -19.00 -5.56
CA VAL A 98 -2.17 -20.24 -5.05
C VAL A 98 -3.04 -21.47 -5.34
N LEU A 99 -4.37 -21.29 -5.30
CA LEU A 99 -5.36 -22.36 -5.49
C LEU A 99 -6.05 -22.32 -6.86
N ILE A 100 -5.49 -21.58 -7.83
CA ILE A 100 -6.11 -21.38 -9.15
C ILE A 100 -6.43 -22.69 -9.87
N HIS A 101 -5.64 -23.74 -9.64
CA HIS A 101 -5.83 -25.08 -10.21
C HIS A 101 -7.08 -25.81 -9.71
N THR A 102 -7.69 -25.34 -8.62
CA THR A 102 -8.96 -25.86 -8.05
C THR A 102 -10.09 -24.84 -8.09
N ALA A 103 -9.85 -23.65 -8.62
CA ALA A 103 -10.81 -22.55 -8.65
C ALA A 103 -11.38 -22.34 -10.05
N GLU A 104 -12.59 -21.80 -10.12
CA GLU A 104 -13.20 -21.28 -11.34
C GLU A 104 -13.13 -19.75 -11.34
N THR A 105 -13.18 -19.12 -12.52
CA THR A 105 -13.34 -17.66 -12.61
C THR A 105 -14.69 -17.26 -12.03
N LYS A 106 -14.67 -16.49 -10.94
CA LYS A 106 -15.84 -16.11 -10.18
C LYS A 106 -15.69 -14.72 -9.56
N THR A 107 -16.82 -14.03 -9.52
CA THR A 107 -17.02 -12.79 -8.77
C THR A 107 -17.89 -13.08 -7.56
N LYS A 108 -17.58 -12.43 -6.43
CA LYS A 108 -18.41 -12.43 -5.25
C LYS A 108 -18.60 -11.01 -4.74
N ILE A 109 -19.85 -10.62 -4.49
CA ILE A 109 -20.17 -9.36 -3.84
C ILE A 109 -20.28 -9.62 -2.33
N VAL A 110 -19.61 -8.79 -1.54
CA VAL A 110 -19.56 -8.91 -0.07
C VAL A 110 -20.10 -7.63 0.54
N PRO A 111 -21.28 -7.65 1.18
CA PRO A 111 -21.77 -6.52 1.98
C PRO A 111 -20.80 -6.21 3.13
N VAL A 112 -20.60 -4.92 3.39
CA VAL A 112 -19.82 -4.40 4.52
C VAL A 112 -20.69 -3.38 5.23
N ASP A 113 -21.03 -3.62 6.49
CA ASP A 113 -21.90 -2.73 7.25
C ASP A 113 -21.14 -1.64 8.02
N ASP A 114 -21.89 -0.68 8.56
CA ASP A 114 -21.34 0.46 9.32
C ASP A 114 -20.64 0.04 10.63
N SER A 115 -20.89 -1.19 11.11
CA SER A 115 -20.21 -1.77 12.27
C SER A 115 -18.85 -2.39 11.90
N LYS A 116 -18.43 -2.25 10.63
CA LYS A 116 -17.21 -2.83 10.07
C LYS A 116 -17.23 -4.35 10.09
N ILE A 117 -18.36 -4.95 9.71
CA ILE A 117 -18.46 -6.40 9.52
C ILE A 117 -18.65 -6.70 8.03
N ALA A 118 -17.82 -7.58 7.48
CA ALA A 118 -18.01 -8.16 6.15
C ALA A 118 -18.87 -9.41 6.25
N HIS A 119 -19.93 -9.48 5.43
CA HIS A 119 -20.88 -10.59 5.38
C HIS A 119 -20.56 -11.50 4.21
N PHE A 120 -19.65 -12.46 4.41
CA PHE A 120 -19.24 -13.36 3.33
C PHE A 120 -20.39 -14.29 2.89
N ASN A 121 -21.18 -14.81 3.84
CA ASN A 121 -22.45 -15.48 3.58
C ASN A 121 -23.29 -15.54 4.88
N GLU A 122 -24.47 -16.17 4.84
CA GLU A 122 -25.39 -16.37 5.98
C GLU A 122 -24.77 -16.96 7.25
N ARG A 123 -23.56 -17.53 7.17
CA ARG A 123 -22.87 -18.19 8.28
C ARG A 123 -21.49 -17.62 8.60
N ILE A 124 -20.93 -16.82 7.69
CA ILE A 124 -19.53 -16.38 7.76
C ILE A 124 -19.53 -14.86 7.67
N GLU A 125 -19.18 -14.25 8.79
CA GLU A 125 -18.95 -12.83 8.94
C GLU A 125 -17.66 -12.59 9.73
N PHE A 126 -17.03 -11.44 9.54
CA PHE A 126 -15.80 -11.08 10.26
C PHE A 126 -15.57 -9.58 10.26
N ASP A 127 -14.83 -9.12 11.25
CA ASP A 127 -14.42 -7.72 11.37
C ASP A 127 -13.52 -7.31 10.20
N VAL A 128 -13.76 -6.11 9.67
CA VAL A 128 -12.92 -5.51 8.64
C VAL A 128 -12.05 -4.40 9.20
N ASN A 129 -10.82 -4.31 8.69
CA ASN A 129 -9.91 -3.20 8.96
C ASN A 129 -9.41 -2.64 7.63
N PRO A 130 -10.12 -1.65 7.06
CA PRO A 130 -9.81 -1.15 5.73
C PRO A 130 -8.36 -0.68 5.58
N MET A 131 -7.74 -1.09 4.48
CA MET A 131 -6.35 -0.82 4.13
C MET A 131 -6.22 -0.25 2.72
N ILE A 132 -5.07 0.35 2.42
CA ILE A 132 -4.74 0.90 1.09
C ILE A 132 -3.71 0.00 0.39
N GLY A 133 -4.08 -0.60 -0.74
CA GLY A 133 -3.23 -1.51 -1.53
C GLY A 133 -2.25 -0.77 -2.43
N VAL A 134 -2.77 0.19 -3.21
CA VAL A 134 -1.98 1.06 -4.07
C VAL A 134 -1.72 2.41 -3.39
N ILE A 135 -0.46 2.69 -3.07
CA ILE A 135 -0.04 3.96 -2.48
C ILE A 135 1.42 4.24 -2.84
N GLY A 136 1.70 5.44 -3.37
CA GLY A 136 3.05 5.73 -3.82
C GLY A 136 3.29 7.16 -4.26
N VAL A 137 4.52 7.38 -4.73
CA VAL A 137 5.04 8.62 -5.30
C VAL A 137 5.53 8.35 -6.72
N ALA A 138 5.79 9.39 -7.51
CA ALA A 138 6.38 9.18 -8.83
C ALA A 138 7.80 8.60 -8.72
N PRO A 139 8.18 7.64 -9.58
CA PRO A 139 9.56 7.18 -9.72
C PRO A 139 10.43 8.24 -10.40
N ALA A 140 11.75 8.20 -10.18
CA ALA A 140 12.71 9.03 -10.91
C ALA A 140 12.92 8.57 -12.37
N GLY A 141 12.64 7.29 -12.65
CA GLY A 141 12.84 6.66 -13.95
C GLY A 141 11.59 6.61 -14.80
N GLU A 142 11.43 5.51 -15.53
CA GLU A 142 10.25 5.23 -16.36
C GLU A 142 8.96 5.20 -15.53
N SER A 143 7.84 5.49 -16.19
CA SER A 143 6.51 5.31 -15.62
C SER A 143 6.30 3.85 -15.19
N VAL A 144 5.65 3.64 -14.04
CA VAL A 144 5.32 2.31 -13.54
C VAL A 144 3.80 2.19 -13.42
N PRO A 145 3.15 1.20 -14.05
CA PRO A 145 1.70 1.00 -13.89
C PRO A 145 1.33 0.82 -12.42
N CYS A 146 0.20 1.37 -12.00
CA CYS A 146 -0.21 1.39 -10.59
C CYS A 146 -0.34 0.00 -9.97
N GLY A 147 -0.61 -1.03 -10.77
CA GLY A 147 -0.67 -2.44 -10.34
C GLY A 147 0.68 -3.11 -10.04
N HIS A 148 1.80 -2.40 -10.19
CA HIS A 148 3.13 -2.91 -9.86
C HIS A 148 3.70 -2.20 -8.62
N PRO A 149 4.27 -2.93 -7.64
CA PRO A 149 5.04 -2.34 -6.56
C PRO A 149 6.42 -1.87 -7.04
N GLY A 150 7.08 -1.08 -6.20
CA GLY A 150 8.48 -0.71 -6.38
C GLY A 150 9.02 0.12 -5.22
N ALA A 151 10.26 0.59 -5.37
CA ALA A 151 10.87 1.58 -4.47
C ALA A 151 10.05 2.87 -4.29
N HIS A 152 9.16 3.17 -5.23
CA HIS A 152 8.27 4.33 -5.23
C HIS A 152 6.94 4.07 -4.49
N GLY A 153 6.71 2.85 -3.99
CA GLY A 153 5.42 2.39 -3.49
C GLY A 153 4.68 1.57 -4.54
N GLY A 154 3.49 2.01 -4.96
CA GLY A 154 2.69 1.31 -5.95
C GLY A 154 1.80 0.26 -5.30
N ASN A 155 1.61 -0.89 -5.97
CA ASN A 155 0.75 -1.97 -5.51
C ASN A 155 1.41 -2.84 -4.43
N ILE A 156 1.46 -2.31 -3.21
CA ILE A 156 2.18 -2.94 -2.09
C ILE A 156 1.36 -4.06 -1.44
N ASP A 157 0.04 -3.86 -1.37
CA ASP A 157 -0.92 -4.80 -0.78
C ASP A 157 -0.49 -5.31 0.59
N THR A 158 -0.40 -4.37 1.53
CA THR A 158 -0.04 -4.69 2.92
C THR A 158 -1.14 -4.23 3.86
N HIS A 159 -1.69 -5.19 4.61
CA HIS A 159 -2.74 -4.91 5.61
C HIS A 159 -2.29 -4.05 6.79
N THR A 160 -1.05 -3.54 6.77
CA THR A 160 -0.49 -2.65 7.78
C THR A 160 -0.74 -1.18 7.47
N ILE A 161 -1.03 -0.82 6.21
CA ILE A 161 -1.36 0.55 5.81
C ILE A 161 -2.85 0.78 6.02
N THR A 162 -3.20 1.04 7.26
CA THR A 162 -4.57 1.25 7.75
C THR A 162 -4.66 2.59 8.49
N LYS A 163 -5.84 2.95 8.98
CA LYS A 163 -6.01 4.14 9.83
C LYS A 163 -5.00 4.17 10.98
N GLY A 164 -4.31 5.30 11.14
CA GLY A 164 -3.28 5.52 12.15
C GLY A 164 -1.86 5.17 11.71
N ALA A 165 -1.70 4.37 10.64
CA ALA A 165 -0.39 4.07 10.09
C ALA A 165 0.25 5.32 9.45
N THR A 166 1.58 5.35 9.43
CA THR A 166 2.36 6.32 8.66
C THR A 166 3.23 5.60 7.66
N VAL A 167 3.18 6.01 6.40
CA VAL A 167 4.03 5.48 5.33
C VAL A 167 5.07 6.53 4.94
N TYR A 168 6.31 6.11 4.79
CA TYR A 168 7.43 6.95 4.41
C TYR A 168 7.91 6.54 3.02
N PHE A 169 7.90 7.46 2.06
CA PHE A 169 8.37 7.23 0.70
C PHE A 169 9.64 8.03 0.40
N PRO A 170 10.63 7.47 -0.30
CA PRO A 170 11.71 8.27 -0.86
C PRO A 170 11.15 9.25 -1.88
N VAL A 171 11.40 10.55 -1.71
CA VAL A 171 11.07 11.53 -2.74
C VAL A 171 12.08 11.35 -3.87
N ASN A 172 11.58 10.96 -5.05
CA ASN A 172 12.40 10.68 -6.22
C ASN A 172 12.39 11.83 -7.25
N VAL A 173 11.33 12.64 -7.23
CA VAL A 173 11.12 13.79 -8.10
C VAL A 173 10.61 14.99 -7.30
N GLU A 174 10.74 16.19 -7.85
CA GLU A 174 10.21 17.39 -7.21
C GLU A 174 8.70 17.26 -6.97
N GLY A 175 8.26 17.64 -5.77
CA GLY A 175 6.87 17.55 -5.36
C GLY A 175 6.39 16.16 -4.96
N ALA A 176 7.23 15.13 -5.07
CA ALA A 176 6.94 13.71 -4.89
C ALA A 176 5.89 13.10 -5.84
N LEU A 177 4.83 13.83 -6.18
CA LEU A 177 3.69 13.38 -7.00
C LEU A 177 3.02 12.14 -6.38
N PHE A 178 2.40 12.36 -5.23
CA PHE A 178 1.77 11.30 -4.42
C PHE A 178 0.39 10.92 -4.92
N GLY A 179 0.08 9.62 -4.96
CA GLY A 179 -1.27 9.11 -5.26
C GLY A 179 -1.57 7.85 -4.48
N LEU A 180 -2.87 7.55 -4.33
CA LEU A 180 -3.34 6.32 -3.70
C LEU A 180 -4.64 5.82 -4.31
N GLY A 181 -4.91 4.53 -4.20
CA GLY A 181 -6.10 3.86 -4.70
C GLY A 181 -6.24 2.47 -4.10
N ASP A 182 -7.05 1.63 -4.73
CA ASP A 182 -7.14 0.20 -4.41
C ASP A 182 -7.33 -0.06 -2.91
N VAL A 183 -8.46 0.40 -2.39
CA VAL A 183 -8.80 0.19 -0.98
C VAL A 183 -9.41 -1.20 -0.84
N HIS A 184 -8.95 -1.95 0.16
CA HIS A 184 -9.57 -3.21 0.55
C HIS A 184 -10.32 -3.03 1.86
N ALA A 185 -11.53 -3.55 1.96
CA ALA A 185 -12.20 -3.65 3.26
C ALA A 185 -11.42 -4.62 4.17
N SER A 186 -10.99 -5.75 3.61
CA SER A 186 -10.18 -6.76 4.30
C SER A 186 -9.31 -7.50 3.29
N MET A 187 -8.09 -7.83 3.69
CA MET A 187 -7.14 -8.62 2.92
C MET A 187 -6.22 -9.40 3.86
N GLY A 188 -5.97 -10.68 3.55
CA GLY A 188 -5.03 -11.52 4.28
C GLY A 188 -3.60 -11.37 3.76
N ASP A 189 -2.60 -11.67 4.61
CA ASP A 189 -1.22 -11.77 4.16
C ASP A 189 -1.09 -12.78 3.01
N GLY A 190 -0.50 -12.34 1.91
CA GLY A 190 -0.28 -13.11 0.70
C GLY A 190 -1.34 -12.95 -0.38
N GLU A 191 -2.51 -12.39 -0.06
CA GLU A 191 -3.59 -12.10 -1.03
C GLU A 191 -3.85 -13.28 -2.01
N ILE A 192 -4.05 -14.47 -1.45
CA ILE A 192 -3.75 -15.72 -2.17
C ILE A 192 -4.59 -16.02 -3.41
N CYS A 193 -5.73 -15.35 -3.62
CA CYS A 193 -6.54 -15.44 -4.85
C CYS A 193 -6.33 -14.28 -5.83
N GLY A 194 -5.45 -13.34 -5.50
CA GLY A 194 -5.11 -12.16 -6.30
C GLY A 194 -5.99 -10.93 -6.07
N THR A 195 -6.92 -10.99 -5.10
CA THR A 195 -7.75 -9.86 -4.68
C THR A 195 -8.00 -9.90 -3.18
N GLY A 196 -8.22 -8.73 -2.59
CA GLY A 196 -8.87 -8.56 -1.29
C GLY A 196 -10.39 -8.50 -1.41
N ILE A 197 -11.04 -7.87 -0.44
CA ILE A 197 -12.39 -7.31 -0.63
C ILE A 197 -12.21 -5.91 -1.25
N GLU A 198 -12.14 -5.86 -2.57
CA GLU A 198 -11.98 -4.65 -3.39
C GLU A 198 -13.14 -3.69 -3.17
N ILE A 199 -12.85 -2.46 -2.76
CA ILE A 199 -13.92 -1.53 -2.38
C ILE A 199 -13.57 -0.07 -2.65
N ALA A 200 -14.53 0.68 -3.20
CA ALA A 200 -14.40 2.12 -3.32
C ALA A 200 -14.47 2.78 -1.92
N GLY A 201 -13.71 3.84 -1.72
CA GLY A 201 -13.61 4.49 -0.42
C GLY A 201 -13.17 5.94 -0.46
N GLU A 202 -13.00 6.49 0.74
CA GLU A 202 -12.38 7.79 0.99
C GLU A 202 -11.23 7.60 1.99
N VAL A 203 -10.05 8.07 1.62
CA VAL A 203 -8.85 8.03 2.47
C VAL A 203 -8.46 9.47 2.78
N THR A 204 -8.38 9.83 4.07
CA THR A 204 -7.79 11.10 4.49
C THR A 204 -6.36 10.88 4.92
N ALA A 205 -5.42 11.60 4.30
CA ALA A 205 -4.01 11.51 4.63
C ALA A 205 -3.37 12.89 4.83
N THR A 206 -2.46 12.99 5.79
CA THR A 206 -1.62 14.18 6.02
C THR A 206 -0.24 13.94 5.43
N LEU A 207 0.20 14.83 4.53
CA LEU A 207 1.44 14.69 3.78
C LEU A 207 2.47 15.69 4.31
N SER A 208 3.67 15.24 4.68
CA SER A 208 4.73 16.08 5.24
C SER A 208 6.09 15.73 4.64
N VAL A 209 6.96 16.73 4.51
CA VAL A 209 8.33 16.54 4.02
C VAL A 209 9.24 16.36 5.22
N LEU A 210 9.89 15.20 5.29
CA LEU A 210 10.86 14.85 6.31
C LEU A 210 12.27 14.91 5.71
N ARG A 211 13.18 15.57 6.43
CA ARG A 211 14.58 15.78 6.02
C ARG A 211 15.54 15.16 7.04
N GLY A 212 16.80 14.97 6.64
CA GLY A 212 17.85 14.43 7.52
C GLY A 212 17.83 12.90 7.67
N HIS A 213 17.01 12.22 6.87
CA HIS A 213 16.95 10.78 6.79
C HIS A 213 17.01 10.33 5.34
N THR A 214 17.37 9.07 5.11
CA THR A 214 17.40 8.48 3.77
C THR A 214 16.83 7.07 3.84
N ILE A 215 15.91 6.79 2.92
CA ILE A 215 15.37 5.46 2.65
C ILE A 215 15.41 5.24 1.16
N THR A 216 15.43 3.98 0.74
CA THR A 216 15.43 3.59 -0.69
C THR A 216 14.12 2.93 -1.11
N ARG A 217 13.25 2.62 -0.15
CA ARG A 217 11.96 1.93 -0.32
C ARG A 217 10.96 2.40 0.72
N PRO A 218 9.66 2.10 0.54
CA PRO A 218 8.64 2.41 1.53
C PRO A 218 8.95 1.79 2.90
N VAL A 219 8.74 2.58 3.94
CA VAL A 219 8.72 2.12 5.33
C VAL A 219 7.35 2.42 5.90
N VAL A 220 6.73 1.44 6.58
CA VAL A 220 5.46 1.63 7.28
C VAL A 220 5.73 1.67 8.79
N GLU A 221 5.06 2.57 9.48
CA GLU A 221 5.07 2.67 10.93
C GLU A 221 3.65 2.60 11.46
N THR A 222 3.42 1.72 12.43
CA THR A 222 2.19 1.67 13.24
C THR A 222 2.51 2.08 14.68
N ASP A 223 1.51 2.13 15.55
CA ASP A 223 1.73 2.39 16.98
C ASP A 223 2.62 1.33 17.65
N GLU A 224 2.69 0.13 17.08
CA GLU A 224 3.37 -1.02 17.69
C GLU A 224 4.71 -1.36 17.05
N ALA A 225 4.90 -1.07 15.76
CA ALA A 225 6.06 -1.58 15.02
C ALA A 225 6.44 -0.73 13.80
N TRP A 226 7.65 -0.98 13.33
CA TRP A 226 8.19 -0.52 12.05
C TRP A 226 8.23 -1.68 11.06
N TYR A 227 8.00 -1.38 9.79
CA TYR A 227 8.00 -2.35 8.71
C TYR A 227 8.78 -1.80 7.54
N THR A 228 9.86 -2.47 7.14
CA THR A 228 10.48 -2.23 5.83
C THR A 228 9.81 -3.13 4.82
N VAL A 229 9.54 -2.59 3.63
CA VAL A 229 8.79 -3.28 2.59
C VAL A 229 9.65 -3.41 1.35
N ALA A 230 9.66 -4.60 0.75
CA ALA A 230 10.41 -4.86 -0.46
C ALA A 230 9.70 -5.85 -1.38
N GLU A 231 9.93 -5.65 -2.66
CA GLU A 231 9.36 -6.35 -3.78
C GLU A 231 10.46 -7.06 -4.58
N ASP A 232 10.17 -8.26 -5.06
CA ASP A 232 10.99 -8.95 -6.07
C ASP A 232 10.14 -10.07 -6.71
N HIS A 233 10.48 -10.52 -7.93
CA HIS A 233 9.84 -11.70 -8.51
C HIS A 233 10.19 -13.01 -7.77
N ASN A 234 11.29 -13.02 -7.01
CA ASN A 234 11.70 -14.09 -6.12
C ASN A 234 11.48 -13.70 -4.65
N LEU A 235 10.64 -14.46 -3.96
CA LEU A 235 10.29 -14.16 -2.57
C LEU A 235 11.48 -14.10 -1.61
N GLU A 236 12.46 -14.99 -1.75
CA GLU A 236 13.64 -15.00 -0.87
C GLU A 236 14.47 -13.71 -1.04
N THR A 237 14.55 -13.21 -2.27
CA THR A 237 15.16 -11.90 -2.56
C THR A 237 14.39 -10.77 -1.90
N ALA A 238 13.05 -10.74 -2.03
CA ALA A 238 12.22 -9.72 -1.39
C ALA A 238 12.41 -9.71 0.14
N ILE A 239 12.42 -10.89 0.78
CA ILE A 239 12.68 -11.03 2.22
C ILE A 239 14.06 -10.48 2.58
N ARG A 240 15.10 -10.86 1.83
CA ARG A 240 16.47 -10.39 2.08
C ARG A 240 16.55 -8.87 2.01
N ILE A 241 15.96 -8.25 0.98
CA ILE A 241 15.97 -6.79 0.80
C ILE A 241 15.24 -6.11 1.96
N ALA A 242 14.05 -6.59 2.36
CA ALA A 242 13.32 -6.03 3.50
C ALA A 242 14.16 -6.11 4.80
N CYS A 243 14.84 -7.22 5.04
CA CYS A 243 15.75 -7.37 6.18
C CYS A 243 16.94 -6.41 6.11
N GLU A 244 17.60 -6.29 4.95
CA GLU A 244 18.72 -5.36 4.77
C GLU A 244 18.31 -3.90 5.00
N ASP A 245 17.14 -3.51 4.50
CA ASP A 245 16.60 -2.17 4.70
C ASP A 245 16.31 -1.91 6.20
N MET A 246 15.78 -2.90 6.93
CA MET A 246 15.58 -2.76 8.38
C MET A 246 16.93 -2.64 9.10
N GLN A 247 17.88 -3.52 8.79
CA GLN A 247 19.20 -3.51 9.42
C GLN A 247 19.88 -2.14 9.25
N ARG A 248 19.80 -1.54 8.07
CA ARG A 248 20.32 -0.19 7.80
C ARG A 248 19.69 0.86 8.72
N LEU A 249 18.36 0.84 8.90
CA LEU A 249 17.66 1.75 9.81
C LEU A 249 18.08 1.55 11.28
N LEU A 250 18.18 0.30 11.73
CA LEU A 250 18.57 -0.01 13.11
C LEU A 250 20.01 0.44 13.39
N VAL A 251 20.96 0.14 12.50
CA VAL A 251 22.36 0.57 12.62
C VAL A 251 22.46 2.09 12.64
N ALA A 252 21.68 2.79 11.81
CA ALA A 252 21.71 4.25 11.74
C ALA A 252 21.13 4.95 12.97
N ARG A 253 20.26 4.28 13.76
CA ARG A 253 19.47 4.95 14.80
C ARG A 253 19.65 4.40 16.21
N TRP A 254 20.02 3.13 16.36
CA TRP A 254 20.00 2.42 17.64
C TRP A 254 21.38 2.06 18.18
N ASP A 255 22.46 2.64 17.63
CA ASP A 255 23.85 2.41 18.07
C ASP A 255 24.24 0.92 18.10
N LEU A 256 23.89 0.21 17.04
CA LEU A 256 24.20 -1.22 16.87
C LEU A 256 25.19 -1.41 15.74
N SER A 257 26.11 -2.37 15.89
CA SER A 257 26.82 -2.92 14.74
C SER A 257 25.85 -3.70 13.83
N PRO A 258 26.19 -3.91 12.54
CA PRO A 258 25.37 -4.73 11.66
C PRO A 258 25.08 -6.13 12.22
N THR A 259 26.06 -6.76 12.87
CA THR A 259 25.90 -8.09 13.49
C THR A 259 24.92 -8.06 14.67
N GLU A 260 25.00 -7.06 15.55
CA GLU A 260 24.07 -6.94 16.69
C GLU A 260 22.65 -6.66 16.20
N ALA A 261 22.49 -5.79 15.21
CA ALA A 261 21.19 -5.55 14.57
C ALA A 261 20.61 -6.84 13.99
N TYR A 262 21.42 -7.65 13.29
CA TYR A 262 20.99 -8.93 12.73
C TYR A 262 20.56 -9.94 13.82
N LEU A 263 21.35 -10.06 14.90
CA LEU A 263 20.99 -10.92 16.03
C LEU A 263 19.68 -10.47 16.69
N LEU A 264 19.51 -9.17 16.93
CA LEU A 264 18.30 -8.60 17.50
C LEU A 264 17.09 -8.84 16.60
N MET A 265 17.23 -8.56 15.29
CA MET A 265 16.19 -8.81 14.29
C MET A 265 15.75 -10.28 14.32
N SER A 266 16.68 -11.22 14.44
CA SER A 266 16.36 -12.66 14.47
C SER A 266 15.54 -13.11 15.68
N VAL A 267 15.61 -12.39 16.80
CA VAL A 267 14.95 -12.81 18.05
C VAL A 267 13.76 -11.94 18.44
N ALA A 268 13.62 -10.75 17.86
CA ALA A 268 12.58 -9.79 18.19
C ALA A 268 11.76 -9.31 16.98
N GLY A 269 12.23 -9.54 15.75
CA GLY A 269 11.52 -9.16 14.54
C GLY A 269 10.81 -10.33 13.87
N ASP A 270 10.03 -10.03 12.83
CA ASP A 270 9.28 -11.01 12.06
C ASP A 270 9.40 -10.76 10.55
N VAL A 271 9.64 -11.81 9.76
CA VAL A 271 9.37 -11.78 8.33
C VAL A 271 7.87 -12.02 8.10
N ARG A 272 7.22 -11.17 7.31
CA ARG A 272 5.78 -11.25 6.98
C ARG A 272 5.56 -11.01 5.49
N MET A 273 4.47 -11.53 4.94
CA MET A 273 4.13 -11.42 3.50
C MET A 273 3.11 -10.32 3.29
N CYS A 274 3.27 -9.46 2.29
CA CYS A 274 2.23 -8.49 1.90
C CYS A 274 1.29 -9.15 0.89
N GLN A 275 1.70 -9.23 -0.38
CA GLN A 275 1.07 -10.07 -1.39
C GLN A 275 2.06 -11.10 -1.96
N CYS A 276 1.54 -12.29 -2.28
CA CYS A 276 2.31 -13.44 -2.71
C CYS A 276 1.44 -14.40 -3.53
N CYS A 277 0.60 -13.87 -4.41
CA CYS A 277 -0.48 -14.59 -5.10
C CYS A 277 -0.02 -15.48 -6.26
N LYS A 278 1.17 -16.11 -6.18
CA LYS A 278 1.75 -16.88 -7.29
C LYS A 278 0.89 -18.12 -7.66
N PRO A 279 0.75 -18.46 -8.96
CA PRO A 279 1.30 -17.79 -10.14
C PRO A 279 0.72 -16.37 -10.33
N SER A 280 1.53 -15.41 -10.78
CA SER A 280 1.12 -14.02 -10.97
C SER A 280 2.17 -13.29 -11.81
N PRO A 281 1.78 -12.38 -12.73
CA PRO A 281 2.72 -11.61 -13.53
C PRO A 281 3.39 -10.48 -12.73
N VAL A 282 2.82 -10.08 -11.59
CA VAL A 282 3.41 -9.05 -10.72
C VAL A 282 4.45 -9.66 -9.76
N GLU A 283 5.26 -8.80 -9.18
CA GLU A 283 6.26 -9.09 -8.15
C GLU A 283 5.60 -9.72 -6.91
N GLN A 284 6.38 -10.30 -6.00
CA GLN A 284 5.92 -10.65 -4.65
C GLN A 284 6.42 -9.57 -3.70
N VAL A 285 5.66 -9.26 -2.64
CA VAL A 285 6.03 -8.24 -1.67
C VAL A 285 6.14 -8.87 -0.28
N ALA A 286 7.29 -8.67 0.34
CA ALA A 286 7.55 -9.06 1.72
C ALA A 286 7.80 -7.82 2.59
N ARG A 287 7.61 -7.98 3.89
CA ARG A 287 7.98 -6.97 4.89
C ARG A 287 8.73 -7.59 6.06
N PHE A 288 9.65 -6.83 6.62
CA PHE A 288 10.28 -7.17 7.89
C PHE A 288 9.72 -6.27 8.99
N ARG A 289 9.09 -6.87 10.00
CA ARG A 289 8.55 -6.19 11.18
C ARG A 289 9.62 -6.09 12.27
N MET A 290 9.83 -4.89 12.79
CA MET A 290 10.56 -4.67 14.03
C MET A 290 9.65 -3.97 15.05
N PRO A 291 9.33 -4.58 16.21
CA PRO A 291 8.51 -3.94 17.23
C PRO A 291 9.18 -2.68 17.78
N LYS A 292 8.37 -1.70 18.17
CA LYS A 292 8.85 -0.55 18.94
C LYS A 292 9.26 -1.02 20.33
N LEU A 293 10.56 -0.97 20.61
CA LEU A 293 11.11 -1.36 21.90
C LEU A 293 11.16 -0.16 22.85
N ARG A 294 11.00 -0.43 24.15
CA ARG A 294 11.01 0.61 25.18
C ARG A 294 12.34 1.35 25.19
N ASN A 295 12.29 2.68 25.33
CA ASN A 295 13.44 3.57 25.43
C ASN A 295 14.36 3.63 24.20
N LEU A 296 13.92 3.14 23.04
CA LEU A 296 14.64 3.34 21.78
C LEU A 296 14.04 4.51 20.99
N PRO A 297 14.87 5.30 20.28
CA PRO A 297 14.37 6.37 19.44
C PRO A 297 13.59 5.81 18.23
N ARG A 298 12.77 6.65 17.60
CA ARG A 298 12.12 6.30 16.33
C ARG A 298 13.16 6.00 15.25
N LEU A 299 12.81 5.16 14.28
CA LEU A 299 13.69 4.90 13.13
C LEU A 299 13.71 6.07 12.14
N LEU A 300 12.58 6.74 11.96
CA LEU A 300 12.42 7.91 11.10
C LEU A 300 11.68 9.02 11.85
N GLY A 301 12.12 10.26 11.63
CA GLY A 301 11.64 11.42 12.36
C GLY A 301 12.29 11.60 13.73
N GLU A 302 11.81 12.64 14.42
CA GLU A 302 12.16 12.99 15.80
C GLU A 302 11.59 11.99 16.81
#